data_AF-A0A0G4EI05-F1
#
_entry.id   AF-A0A0G4EI05-F1
#
_cell.length_a   1.000
_cell.length_b   1.000
_cell.length_c   1.000
_cell.angle_alpha   90.00
_cell.angle_beta   90.00
_cell.angle_gamma   90.00
#
_symmetry.space_group_name_H-M   'P 1'
#
loop_
_entity.id
_entity.type
_entity.pdbx_description
1 polymer ?
#
loop_
_entity_poly.entity_id
_entity_poly.type
_entity_poly.pdbx_seq_one_letter_code
_entity_poly.pdbx_strand_id
1 'polypeptide(L)'
;MSDSVPDDLWRRRILPSLLVHEAVCVRATCRAKAALVTAALLVERIDGSLARHSLTGLIDIDRTAPLPFTYVLRAAYVLEQGSNEWRAMGRFIRLAAIHRLTPANGLPLVLSAQWLTAHLPSRTAFHQLSLAMAIYRLFGHLLTYNTHSLALQQADNGSYRIGNLESFRVVPLGELPGGHPYADGYKRTDPVIRRASYLFLSFSALLLHRLLVWWSTGEGVAKRRVL
;
A
#
# COMPACT_ATOMS: atom_id res chain seq x y z
N MET A 1 -11.56 -3.07 34.85
CA MET A 1 -11.86 -4.43 34.34
C MET A 1 -10.73 -5.04 33.50
N SER A 2 -9.76 -4.28 32.97
CA SER A 2 -8.60 -4.84 32.23
C SER A 2 -7.57 -5.57 33.11
N ASP A 3 -7.51 -5.20 34.39
CA ASP A 3 -6.42 -5.58 35.29
C ASP A 3 -6.59 -6.98 35.88
N SER A 4 -7.78 -7.58 35.78
CA SER A 4 -8.08 -8.93 36.27
C SER A 4 -7.69 -10.04 35.30
N VAL A 5 -7.32 -9.72 34.06
CA VAL A 5 -6.95 -10.71 33.04
C VAL A 5 -5.43 -10.90 33.02
N PRO A 6 -4.91 -12.15 33.14
CA PRO A 6 -3.49 -12.43 33.09
C PRO A 6 -2.81 -11.96 31.80
N ASP A 7 -1.55 -11.53 31.90
CA ASP A 7 -0.77 -11.02 30.77
C ASP A 7 -0.64 -12.04 29.62
N ASP A 8 -0.58 -13.33 29.94
CA ASP A 8 -0.48 -14.39 28.94
C ASP A 8 -1.75 -14.49 28.08
N LEU A 9 -2.92 -14.28 28.66
CA LEU A 9 -4.19 -14.26 27.94
C LEU A 9 -4.29 -12.99 27.09
N TRP A 10 -3.81 -11.86 27.61
CA TRP A 10 -3.68 -10.62 26.81
C TRP A 10 -2.82 -10.83 25.58
N ARG A 11 -1.61 -11.40 25.73
CA ARG A 11 -0.68 -11.64 24.61
C ARG A 11 -1.24 -12.63 23.59
N ARG A 12 -1.85 -13.73 24.05
CA ARG A 12 -2.25 -14.84 23.15
C ARG A 12 -3.63 -14.70 22.53
N ARG A 13 -4.56 -13.96 23.15
CA ARG A 13 -5.96 -13.92 22.72
C ARG A 13 -6.46 -12.51 22.44
N ILE A 14 -6.15 -11.55 23.31
CA ILE A 14 -6.73 -10.20 23.20
C ILE A 14 -5.94 -9.35 22.18
N LEU A 15 -4.63 -9.18 22.35
CA LEU A 15 -3.84 -8.36 21.43
C LEU A 15 -3.88 -8.82 19.97
N PRO A 16 -3.91 -10.14 19.66
CA PRO A 16 -4.05 -10.61 18.29
C PRO A 16 -5.45 -10.39 17.68
N SER A 17 -6.50 -10.24 18.49
CA SER A 17 -7.86 -9.98 17.99
C SER A 17 -8.14 -8.50 17.73
N LEU A 18 -7.33 -7.60 18.31
CA LEU A 18 -7.41 -6.15 18.11
C LEU A 18 -6.74 -5.72 16.79
N LEU A 19 -7.30 -4.71 16.14
CA LEU A 19 -6.62 -3.95 15.08
C LEU A 19 -5.47 -3.12 15.67
N VAL A 20 -4.46 -2.78 14.86
CA VAL A 20 -3.26 -2.14 15.40
C VAL A 20 -3.56 -0.81 16.10
N HIS A 21 -4.56 -0.06 15.60
CA HIS A 21 -4.94 1.22 16.20
C HIS A 21 -5.62 1.03 17.57
N GLU A 22 -6.36 -0.06 17.76
CA GLU A 22 -6.97 -0.42 19.04
C GLU A 22 -5.89 -0.88 20.04
N ALA A 23 -4.90 -1.65 19.59
CA ALA A 23 -3.76 -2.02 20.41
C ALA A 23 -2.96 -0.78 20.89
N VAL A 24 -2.83 0.24 20.04
CA VAL A 24 -2.23 1.53 20.45
C VAL A 24 -3.10 2.27 21.46
N CYS A 25 -4.43 2.25 21.31
CA CYS A 25 -5.33 2.81 22.33
C CYS A 25 -5.13 2.11 23.68
N VAL A 26 -4.98 0.77 23.71
CA VAL A 26 -4.64 0.03 24.94
C VAL A 26 -3.31 0.52 25.52
N ARG A 27 -2.28 0.70 24.69
CA ARG A 27 -0.99 1.23 25.13
C ARG A 27 -1.08 2.63 25.73
N ALA A 28 -1.95 3.49 25.20
CA ALA A 28 -2.12 4.85 25.68
C ALA A 28 -2.97 4.96 26.96
N THR A 29 -3.95 4.05 27.13
CA THR A 29 -5.00 4.17 28.17
C THR A 29 -4.80 3.22 29.34
N CYS A 30 -4.10 2.10 29.18
CA CYS A 30 -3.92 1.08 30.22
C CYS A 30 -2.45 0.92 30.59
N ARG A 31 -2.00 1.58 31.67
CA ARG A 31 -0.60 1.49 32.13
C ARG A 31 -0.14 0.06 32.39
N ALA A 32 -1.00 -0.77 32.99
CA ALA A 32 -0.70 -2.16 33.30
C ALA A 32 -0.40 -2.99 32.04
N LYS A 33 -1.10 -2.73 30.92
CA LYS A 33 -0.97 -3.51 29.68
C LYS A 33 -0.15 -2.80 28.60
N ALA A 34 0.25 -1.55 28.80
CA ALA A 34 1.05 -0.78 27.86
C ALA A 34 2.38 -1.46 27.53
N ALA A 35 3.00 -2.11 28.52
CA ALA A 35 4.24 -2.86 28.34
C ALA A 35 4.11 -4.07 27.39
N LEU A 36 2.89 -4.56 27.15
CA LEU A 36 2.64 -5.69 26.25
C LEU A 36 2.63 -5.28 24.78
N VAL A 37 2.33 -4.02 24.46
CA VAL A 37 2.28 -3.51 23.09
C VAL A 37 3.67 -2.99 22.72
N THR A 38 4.55 -3.91 22.32
CA THR A 38 5.97 -3.63 22.02
C THR A 38 6.22 -3.49 20.52
N ALA A 39 7.42 -3.01 20.16
CA ALA A 39 7.86 -3.01 18.76
C ALA A 39 7.96 -4.44 18.19
N ALA A 40 8.38 -5.41 19.01
CA ALA A 40 8.45 -6.81 18.62
C ALA A 40 7.07 -7.39 18.25
N LEU A 41 6.04 -7.10 19.05
CA LEU A 41 4.66 -7.48 18.72
C LEU A 41 4.20 -6.88 17.38
N LEU A 42 4.58 -5.63 17.10
CA LEU A 42 4.22 -4.98 15.84
C LEU A 42 4.95 -5.63 14.65
N VAL A 43 6.20 -6.06 14.82
CA VAL A 43 6.95 -6.81 13.79
C VAL A 43 6.27 -8.16 13.52
N GLU A 44 5.85 -8.91 14.55
CA GLU A 44 5.09 -10.15 14.36
C GLU A 44 3.78 -9.93 13.57
N ARG A 45 3.09 -8.82 13.83
CA ARG A 45 1.87 -8.45 13.08
C ARG A 45 2.17 -8.06 11.63
N ILE A 46 3.31 -7.41 11.37
CA ILE A 46 3.79 -7.12 10.02
C ILE A 46 4.04 -8.42 9.27
N ASP A 47 4.77 -9.35 9.87
CA ASP A 47 5.08 -10.66 9.27
C ASP A 47 3.80 -11.45 8.94
N GLY A 48 2.86 -11.48 9.88
CA GLY A 48 1.55 -12.09 9.67
C GLY A 48 0.74 -11.43 8.55
N SER A 49 0.81 -10.09 8.42
CA SER A 49 0.13 -9.35 7.37
C SER A 49 0.77 -9.58 6.00
N LEU A 50 2.12 -9.57 5.92
CA LEU A 50 2.86 -9.88 4.70
C LEU A 50 2.52 -11.28 4.19
N ALA A 51 2.49 -12.28 5.06
CA ALA A 51 2.10 -13.64 4.72
C ALA A 51 0.63 -13.72 4.24
N ARG A 52 -0.31 -13.13 4.98
CA ARG A 52 -1.75 -13.14 4.67
C ARG A 52 -2.08 -12.53 3.30
N HIS A 53 -1.34 -11.49 2.92
CA HIS A 53 -1.54 -10.79 1.65
C HIS A 53 -0.63 -11.30 0.52
N SER A 54 0.12 -12.39 0.75
CA SER A 54 1.08 -12.96 -0.22
C SER A 54 2.09 -11.93 -0.71
N LEU A 55 2.58 -11.09 0.21
CA LEU A 55 3.58 -10.04 0.00
C LEU A 55 4.98 -10.45 0.44
N THR A 56 5.14 -11.58 1.12
CA THR A 56 6.45 -12.11 1.51
C THR A 56 7.39 -12.18 0.31
N GLY A 57 8.57 -11.57 0.45
CA GLY A 57 9.55 -11.46 -0.63
C GLY A 57 9.25 -10.39 -1.69
N LEU A 58 8.13 -9.65 -1.59
CA LEU A 58 7.80 -8.53 -2.47
C LEU A 58 7.93 -7.17 -1.79
N ILE A 59 7.49 -7.09 -0.53
CA ILE A 59 7.52 -5.91 0.32
C ILE A 59 8.13 -6.33 1.64
N ASP A 60 8.95 -5.47 2.22
CA ASP A 60 9.40 -5.60 3.59
C ASP A 60 9.54 -4.22 4.23
N ILE A 61 9.71 -4.20 5.55
CA ILE A 61 10.19 -3.03 6.27
C ILE A 61 11.72 -3.02 6.29
N ASP A 62 12.30 -1.85 6.49
CA ASP A 62 13.70 -1.73 6.85
C ASP A 62 13.87 -2.33 8.26
N ARG A 63 14.50 -3.50 8.33
CA ARG A 63 14.75 -4.23 9.58
C ARG A 63 16.08 -3.86 10.23
N THR A 64 16.80 -2.87 9.70
CA THR A 64 18.06 -2.45 10.31
C THR A 64 17.82 -1.87 11.71
N ALA A 65 18.54 -2.38 12.70
CA ALA A 65 18.30 -2.09 14.10
C ALA A 65 18.94 -0.76 14.53
N PRO A 66 18.35 -0.03 15.50
CA PRO A 66 17.12 -0.34 16.23
C PRO A 66 15.85 0.17 15.52
N LEU A 67 14.75 -0.61 15.59
CA LEU A 67 13.45 -0.27 14.98
C LEU A 67 12.62 0.65 15.89
N PRO A 68 12.38 1.92 15.52
CA PRO A 68 11.56 2.81 16.32
C PRO A 68 10.11 2.33 16.37
N PHE A 69 9.49 2.34 17.56
CA PHE A 69 8.10 1.90 17.74
C PHE A 69 7.12 2.60 16.78
N THR A 70 7.30 3.91 16.57
CA THR A 70 6.45 4.72 15.69
C THR A 70 6.59 4.34 14.22
N TYR A 71 7.75 3.85 13.81
CA TYR A 71 7.99 3.36 12.46
C TYR A 71 7.28 2.03 12.22
N VAL A 72 7.52 1.03 13.07
CA VAL A 72 6.86 -0.29 12.94
C VAL A 72 5.35 -0.18 13.12
N LEU A 73 4.86 0.76 13.94
CA LEU A 73 3.44 1.03 14.06
C LEU A 73 2.83 1.52 12.74
N ARG A 74 3.48 2.48 12.06
CA ARG A 74 3.02 2.98 10.76
C ARG A 74 3.01 1.88 9.71
N ALA A 75 4.05 1.06 9.66
CA ALA A 75 4.14 -0.07 8.74
C ALA A 75 3.02 -1.10 9.00
N ALA A 76 2.86 -1.53 10.26
CA ALA A 76 1.79 -2.44 10.67
C ALA A 76 0.40 -1.89 10.32
N TYR A 77 0.17 -0.60 10.58
CA TYR A 77 -1.09 0.06 10.27
C TYR A 77 -1.43 -0.02 8.79
N VAL A 78 -0.53 0.37 7.89
CA VAL A 78 -0.81 0.31 6.45
C VAL A 78 -1.02 -1.13 5.98
N LEU A 79 -0.19 -2.06 6.45
CA LEU A 79 -0.30 -3.47 6.05
C LEU A 79 -1.64 -4.07 6.45
N GLU A 80 -2.12 -3.77 7.65
CA GLU A 80 -3.44 -4.22 8.11
C GLU A 80 -4.60 -3.50 7.41
N GLN A 81 -4.49 -2.20 7.14
CA GLN A 81 -5.55 -1.44 6.48
C GLN A 81 -5.71 -1.78 5.00
N GLY A 82 -4.62 -2.16 4.32
CA GLY A 82 -4.64 -2.35 2.87
C GLY A 82 -5.44 -3.54 2.35
N SER A 83 -5.88 -4.44 3.24
CA SER A 83 -6.88 -5.48 2.97
C SER A 83 -6.65 -6.22 1.63
N ASN A 84 -7.67 -6.34 0.78
CA ASN A 84 -7.58 -7.01 -0.52
C ASN A 84 -6.74 -6.24 -1.53
N GLU A 85 -6.55 -4.93 -1.36
CA GLU A 85 -5.81 -4.10 -2.33
C GLU A 85 -4.32 -4.41 -2.31
N TRP A 86 -3.79 -4.85 -1.17
CA TRP A 86 -2.44 -5.41 -1.11
C TRP A 86 -2.24 -6.60 -2.05
N ARG A 87 -3.25 -7.46 -2.27
CA ARG A 87 -3.11 -8.57 -3.23
C ARG A 87 -3.05 -8.07 -4.68
N ALA A 88 -3.82 -7.04 -5.01
CA ALA A 88 -3.74 -6.41 -6.34
C ALA A 88 -2.37 -5.78 -6.56
N MET A 89 -1.88 -5.04 -5.56
CA MET A 89 -0.57 -4.38 -5.59
C MET A 89 0.58 -5.39 -5.61
N GLY A 90 0.46 -6.52 -4.90
CA GLY A 90 1.43 -7.61 -4.96
C GLY A 90 1.51 -8.26 -6.35
N ARG A 91 0.41 -8.36 -7.09
CA ARG A 91 0.43 -8.80 -8.50
C ARG A 91 1.11 -7.78 -9.40
N PHE A 92 0.81 -6.50 -9.19
CA PHE A 92 1.47 -5.41 -9.90
C PHE A 92 2.99 -5.40 -9.66
N ILE A 93 3.45 -5.54 -8.40
CA ILE A 93 4.88 -5.57 -8.05
C ILE A 93 5.60 -6.74 -8.72
N ARG A 94 4.99 -7.94 -8.75
CA ARG A 94 5.55 -9.10 -9.45
C ARG A 94 5.76 -8.81 -10.94
N LEU A 95 4.76 -8.25 -11.60
CA LEU A 95 4.86 -7.86 -13.00
C LEU A 95 5.91 -6.76 -13.19
N ALA A 96 5.97 -5.77 -12.29
CA ALA A 96 6.95 -4.70 -12.35
C ALA A 96 8.38 -5.24 -12.26
N ALA A 97 8.62 -6.25 -11.42
CA ALA A 97 9.89 -6.95 -11.33
C ALA A 97 10.24 -7.71 -12.64
N ILE A 98 9.27 -8.41 -13.25
CA ILE A 98 9.46 -9.10 -14.54
C ILE A 98 9.87 -8.12 -15.64
N HIS A 99 9.25 -6.93 -15.66
CA HIS A 99 9.58 -5.86 -16.60
C HIS A 99 10.76 -4.98 -16.16
N ARG A 100 11.52 -5.39 -15.13
CA ARG A 100 12.72 -4.70 -14.64
C ARG A 100 12.49 -3.24 -14.23
N LEU A 101 11.30 -2.95 -13.69
CA LEU A 101 10.96 -1.63 -13.14
C LEU A 101 11.40 -1.48 -11.67
N THR A 102 11.73 -2.59 -11.02
CA THR A 102 12.26 -2.60 -9.65
C THR A 102 13.71 -2.15 -9.60
N PRO A 103 14.20 -1.68 -8.44
CA PRO A 103 15.61 -1.38 -8.22
C PRO A 103 16.55 -2.53 -8.62
N ALA A 104 17.83 -2.23 -8.85
CA ALA A 104 18.84 -3.21 -9.27
C ALA A 104 19.10 -4.31 -8.23
N ASN A 105 18.94 -3.99 -6.94
CA ASN A 105 18.97 -4.97 -5.84
C ASN A 105 17.69 -5.84 -5.78
N GLY A 106 16.71 -5.59 -6.65
CA GLY A 106 15.53 -6.43 -6.84
C GLY A 106 14.47 -6.26 -5.76
N LEU A 107 13.84 -7.38 -5.41
CA LEU A 107 12.84 -7.48 -4.37
C LEU A 107 13.47 -8.03 -3.06
N PRO A 108 12.91 -7.73 -1.88
CA PRO A 108 11.68 -6.96 -1.64
C PRO A 108 11.87 -5.45 -1.79
N LEU A 109 10.77 -4.74 -2.11
CA LEU A 109 10.70 -3.30 -1.99
C LEU A 109 10.61 -2.92 -0.50
N VAL A 110 11.63 -2.22 -0.02
CA VAL A 110 11.77 -1.89 1.41
C VAL A 110 11.07 -0.57 1.73
N LEU A 111 10.09 -0.60 2.64
CA LEU A 111 9.37 0.58 3.10
C LEU A 111 10.21 1.35 4.14
N SER A 112 10.92 2.40 3.72
CA SER A 112 11.81 3.13 4.63
C SER A 112 11.08 3.92 5.71
N ALA A 113 11.72 4.06 6.88
CA ALA A 113 11.19 4.85 7.99
C ALA A 113 11.04 6.33 7.66
N GLN A 114 11.98 6.88 6.89
CA GLN A 114 11.94 8.25 6.42
C GLN A 114 10.72 8.50 5.52
N TRP A 115 10.48 7.62 4.55
CA TRP A 115 9.35 7.77 3.62
C TRP A 115 8.00 7.66 4.33
N LEU A 116 7.84 6.64 5.19
CA LEU A 116 6.61 6.48 5.97
C LEU A 116 6.36 7.67 6.90
N THR A 117 7.39 8.25 7.50
CA THR A 117 7.21 9.43 8.35
C THR A 117 6.78 10.65 7.55
N ALA A 118 7.37 10.88 6.38
CA ALA A 118 7.05 12.02 5.52
C ALA A 118 5.66 11.90 4.85
N HIS A 119 5.27 10.71 4.41
CA HIS A 119 4.05 10.50 3.60
C HIS A 119 2.90 9.85 4.38
N LEU A 120 3.11 9.53 5.65
CA LEU A 120 2.10 9.05 6.60
C LEU A 120 2.24 9.76 7.97
N PRO A 121 2.11 11.10 8.01
CA PRO A 121 2.24 11.85 9.26
C PRO A 121 1.10 11.51 10.23
N SER A 122 -0.09 11.17 9.70
CA SER A 122 -1.27 10.83 10.50
C SER A 122 -2.16 9.80 9.79
N ARG A 123 -3.08 9.20 10.56
CA ARG A 123 -4.15 8.35 10.04
C ARG A 123 -5.02 9.09 9.02
N THR A 124 -5.34 10.35 9.28
CA THR A 124 -6.17 11.15 8.36
C THR A 124 -5.48 11.38 7.02
N ALA A 125 -4.17 11.64 7.03
CA ALA A 125 -3.38 11.81 5.81
C ALA A 125 -3.32 10.53 4.95
N PHE A 126 -3.45 9.35 5.56
CA PHE A 126 -3.59 8.08 4.82
C PHE A 126 -4.90 8.02 4.03
N HIS A 127 -5.99 8.42 4.68
CA HIS A 127 -7.37 8.30 4.18
C HIS A 127 -7.78 9.43 3.24
N GLN A 128 -6.89 10.41 2.98
CA GLN A 128 -7.09 11.43 1.95
C GLN A 128 -7.05 10.83 0.53
N LEU A 129 -6.36 9.71 0.35
CA LEU A 129 -6.34 8.96 -0.90
C LEU A 129 -7.24 7.73 -0.77
N SER A 130 -7.70 7.21 -1.92
CA SER A 130 -8.24 5.85 -1.95
C SER A 130 -7.16 4.85 -1.52
N LEU A 131 -7.58 3.74 -0.92
CA LEU A 131 -6.66 2.77 -0.32
C LEU A 131 -5.62 2.23 -1.32
N ALA A 132 -6.04 1.91 -2.55
CA ALA A 132 -5.16 1.44 -3.60
C ALA A 132 -4.10 2.51 -3.99
N MET A 133 -4.51 3.77 -4.08
CA MET A 133 -3.59 4.88 -4.36
C MET A 133 -2.64 5.16 -3.19
N ALA A 134 -3.15 5.09 -1.95
CA ALA A 134 -2.37 5.25 -0.74
C ALA A 134 -1.28 4.17 -0.63
N ILE A 135 -1.64 2.91 -0.88
CA ILE A 135 -0.69 1.78 -0.92
C ILE A 135 0.35 1.98 -2.01
N TYR A 136 -0.07 2.31 -3.24
CA TYR A 136 0.86 2.53 -4.35
C TYR A 136 1.85 3.65 -4.05
N ARG A 137 1.42 4.75 -3.39
CA ARG A 137 2.32 5.85 -2.98
C ARG A 137 3.47 5.38 -2.09
N LEU A 138 3.32 4.26 -1.37
CA LEU A 138 4.34 3.76 -0.47
C LEU A 138 5.52 3.09 -1.17
N PHE A 139 5.31 2.53 -2.36
CA PHE A 139 6.37 1.82 -3.09
C PHE A 139 6.58 2.32 -4.52
N GLY A 140 5.65 3.07 -5.11
CA GLY A 140 5.74 3.55 -6.50
C GLY A 140 6.99 4.39 -6.75
N HIS A 141 7.44 5.15 -5.74
CA HIS A 141 8.67 5.94 -5.80
C HIS A 141 9.95 5.09 -5.92
N LEU A 142 9.90 3.82 -5.50
CA LEU A 142 10.99 2.86 -5.63
C LEU A 142 11.07 2.24 -7.02
N LEU A 143 10.06 2.45 -7.86
CA LEU A 143 10.01 1.92 -9.21
C LEU A 143 10.48 2.99 -10.21
N THR A 144 11.19 2.55 -11.24
CA THR A 144 11.76 3.43 -12.26
C THR A 144 11.52 2.87 -13.66
N TYR A 145 11.20 3.74 -14.60
CA TYR A 145 11.14 3.42 -16.03
C TYR A 145 11.89 4.48 -16.83
N ASN A 146 12.87 4.07 -17.64
CA ASN A 146 13.71 4.98 -18.44
C ASN A 146 14.18 6.20 -17.63
N THR A 147 14.82 5.95 -16.48
CA THR A 147 15.30 6.95 -15.49
C THR A 147 14.23 7.78 -14.76
N HIS A 148 12.95 7.65 -15.09
CA HIS A 148 11.87 8.37 -14.43
C HIS A 148 11.29 7.55 -13.27
N SER A 149 11.21 8.15 -12.09
CA SER A 149 10.49 7.57 -10.95
C SER A 149 9.00 7.42 -11.28
N LEU A 150 8.41 6.29 -10.88
CA LEU A 150 6.98 6.01 -10.97
C LEU A 150 6.27 6.41 -9.67
N ALA A 151 6.77 7.42 -8.96
CA ALA A 151 6.07 8.00 -7.82
C ALA A 151 4.69 8.55 -8.24
N LEU A 152 3.69 8.36 -7.37
CA LEU A 152 2.39 9.02 -7.50
C LEU A 152 2.53 10.48 -7.11
N GLN A 153 2.27 11.36 -8.07
CA GLN A 153 2.30 12.81 -7.91
C GLN A 153 0.87 13.35 -7.96
N GLN A 154 0.57 14.33 -7.13
CA GLN A 154 -0.71 15.05 -7.12
C GLN A 154 -0.45 16.49 -7.58
N ALA A 155 -1.31 16.99 -8.47
CA ALA A 155 -1.31 18.38 -8.92
C ALA A 155 -2.39 19.19 -8.18
N ASP A 156 -2.25 20.51 -8.17
CA ASP A 156 -3.12 21.43 -7.43
C ASP A 156 -4.59 21.38 -7.87
N ASN A 157 -4.84 20.98 -9.13
CA ASN A 157 -6.18 20.83 -9.69
C ASN A 157 -6.85 19.49 -9.33
N GLY A 158 -6.30 18.73 -8.37
CA GLY A 158 -6.83 17.43 -7.94
C GLY A 158 -6.55 16.29 -8.93
N SER A 159 -5.82 16.54 -10.01
CA SER A 159 -5.33 15.47 -10.90
C SER A 159 -4.07 14.81 -10.34
N TYR A 160 -3.81 13.60 -10.83
CA TYR A 160 -2.67 12.78 -10.42
C TYR A 160 -1.85 12.39 -11.63
N ARG A 161 -0.56 12.12 -11.41
CA ARG A 161 0.38 11.65 -12.44
C ARG A 161 1.27 10.55 -11.86
N ILE A 162 1.73 9.65 -12.73
CA ILE A 162 2.73 8.62 -12.43
C ILE A 162 3.72 8.60 -13.59
N GLY A 163 5.00 8.79 -13.27
CA GLY A 163 6.07 8.90 -14.27
C GLY A 163 5.84 10.09 -15.22
N ASN A 164 6.31 9.94 -16.46
CA ASN A 164 6.16 10.98 -17.49
C ASN A 164 4.85 10.87 -18.30
N LEU A 165 3.89 10.01 -17.91
CA LEU A 165 2.65 9.79 -18.63
C LEU A 165 1.57 10.86 -18.35
N GLU A 166 0.48 10.83 -19.12
CA GLU A 166 -0.70 11.67 -18.94
C GLU A 166 -1.26 11.62 -17.52
N SER A 167 -1.81 12.74 -17.09
CA SER A 167 -2.53 12.87 -15.82
C SER A 167 -3.88 12.15 -15.85
N PHE A 168 -4.37 11.83 -14.67
CA PHE A 168 -5.64 11.14 -14.45
C PHE A 168 -6.34 11.71 -13.22
N ARG A 169 -7.64 11.42 -13.05
CA ARG A 169 -8.37 11.76 -11.84
C ARG A 169 -9.25 10.62 -11.38
N VAL A 170 -9.56 10.63 -10.08
CA VAL A 170 -10.59 9.77 -9.52
C VAL A 170 -11.95 10.25 -10.01
N VAL A 171 -12.82 9.31 -10.38
CA VAL A 171 -14.22 9.57 -10.72
C VAL A 171 -15.06 9.11 -9.53
N PRO A 172 -15.68 10.03 -8.77
CA PRO A 172 -16.67 9.69 -7.75
C PRO A 172 -17.84 8.92 -8.35
N LEU A 173 -18.46 8.03 -7.56
CA LEU A 173 -19.63 7.27 -8.00
C LEU A 173 -20.75 8.17 -8.56
N GLY A 174 -21.00 9.32 -7.92
CA GLY A 174 -22.04 10.28 -8.36
C GLY A 174 -21.74 11.00 -9.68
N GLU A 175 -20.52 10.93 -10.21
CA GLU A 175 -20.16 11.48 -11.53
C GLU A 175 -20.30 10.45 -12.66
N LEU A 176 -20.61 9.18 -12.34
CA LEU A 176 -20.90 8.17 -13.35
C LEU A 176 -22.33 8.34 -13.87
N PRO A 177 -22.56 8.27 -15.19
CA PRO A 177 -23.91 8.25 -15.74
C PRO A 177 -24.76 7.12 -15.14
N GLY A 178 -26.07 7.33 -15.01
CA GLY A 178 -26.99 6.30 -14.58
C GLY A 178 -26.90 5.05 -15.47
N GLY A 179 -26.82 3.86 -14.87
CA GLY A 179 -26.66 2.59 -15.59
C GLY A 179 -25.27 2.34 -16.17
N HIS A 180 -24.26 3.16 -15.84
CA HIS A 180 -22.90 2.92 -16.30
C HIS A 180 -22.37 1.58 -15.72
N PRO A 181 -21.77 0.68 -16.52
CA PRO A 181 -21.34 -0.65 -16.06
C PRO A 181 -20.37 -0.66 -14.86
N TYR A 182 -19.64 0.43 -14.66
CA TYR A 182 -18.69 0.56 -13.54
C TYR A 182 -19.35 0.97 -12.22
N ALA A 183 -20.64 1.35 -12.22
CA ALA A 183 -21.36 1.69 -11.00
C ALA A 183 -21.61 0.44 -10.13
N ASP A 184 -22.02 -0.67 -10.74
CA ASP A 184 -22.36 -1.93 -10.03
C ASP A 184 -21.16 -2.54 -9.29
N GLY A 185 -19.95 -2.31 -9.79
CA GLY A 185 -18.69 -2.79 -9.21
C GLY A 185 -17.86 -1.71 -8.50
N TYR A 186 -18.42 -0.53 -8.25
CA TYR A 186 -17.64 0.61 -7.76
C TYR A 186 -17.05 0.36 -6.37
N LYS A 187 -15.72 0.42 -6.26
CA LYS A 187 -15.00 0.30 -4.99
C LYS A 187 -14.39 1.63 -4.60
N ARG A 188 -14.80 2.18 -3.46
CA ARG A 188 -14.17 3.40 -2.91
C ARG A 188 -12.68 3.20 -2.57
N THR A 189 -12.29 1.97 -2.26
CA THR A 189 -10.90 1.59 -1.95
C THR A 189 -10.01 1.50 -3.20
N ASP A 190 -10.59 1.20 -4.36
CA ASP A 190 -9.91 1.14 -5.66
C ASP A 190 -10.85 1.74 -6.74
N PRO A 191 -10.98 3.08 -6.78
CA PRO A 191 -12.06 3.75 -7.49
C PRO A 191 -11.81 3.84 -9.00
N VAL A 192 -12.89 4.09 -9.74
CA VAL A 192 -12.84 4.37 -11.19
C VAL A 192 -11.92 5.55 -11.47
N ILE A 193 -11.07 5.41 -12.48
CA ILE A 193 -10.12 6.43 -12.90
C ILE A 193 -10.44 6.92 -14.30
N ARG A 194 -10.42 8.24 -14.50
CA ARG A 194 -10.49 8.88 -15.82
C ARG A 194 -9.11 9.36 -16.24
N ARG A 195 -8.68 8.97 -17.43
CA ARG A 195 -7.47 9.47 -18.12
C ARG A 195 -7.88 9.92 -19.51
N ALA A 196 -7.80 11.22 -19.78
CA ALA A 196 -8.33 11.83 -21.01
C ALA A 196 -9.78 11.36 -21.26
N SER A 197 -10.07 10.79 -22.43
CA SER A 197 -11.37 10.22 -22.81
C SER A 197 -11.61 8.79 -22.31
N TYR A 198 -10.62 8.14 -21.68
CA TYR A 198 -10.71 6.75 -21.23
C TYR A 198 -11.12 6.64 -19.76
N LEU A 199 -12.00 5.69 -19.48
CA LEU A 199 -12.33 5.25 -18.13
C LEU A 199 -11.71 3.89 -17.85
N PHE A 200 -11.12 3.75 -16.67
CA PHE A 200 -10.64 2.49 -16.12
C PHE A 200 -11.52 2.13 -14.95
N LEU A 201 -11.95 0.86 -14.90
CA LEU A 201 -12.81 0.34 -13.82
C LEU A 201 -12.23 0.59 -12.43
N SER A 202 -10.90 0.62 -12.30
CA SER A 202 -10.22 0.91 -11.04
C SER A 202 -8.83 1.53 -11.22
N PHE A 203 -8.22 2.02 -10.14
CA PHE A 203 -6.84 2.49 -10.14
C PHE A 203 -5.84 1.35 -10.39
N SER A 204 -6.07 0.18 -9.79
CA SER A 204 -5.27 -1.02 -10.08
C SER A 204 -5.34 -1.41 -11.57
N ALA A 205 -6.49 -1.25 -12.22
CA ALA A 205 -6.64 -1.52 -13.65
C ALA A 205 -5.84 -0.53 -14.51
N LEU A 206 -5.81 0.75 -14.14
CA LEU A 206 -4.93 1.74 -14.78
C LEU A 206 -3.45 1.35 -14.64
N LEU A 207 -3.02 0.94 -13.45
CA LEU A 207 -1.63 0.53 -13.20
C LEU A 207 -1.22 -0.65 -14.08
N LEU A 208 -2.05 -1.69 -14.16
CA LEU A 208 -1.79 -2.86 -15.00
C LEU A 208 -1.73 -2.48 -16.49
N HIS A 209 -2.68 -1.64 -16.96
CA HIS A 209 -2.64 -1.14 -18.33
C HIS A 209 -1.35 -0.36 -18.62
N ARG A 210 -0.94 0.55 -17.70
CA ARG A 210 0.31 1.32 -17.87
C ARG A 210 1.53 0.41 -17.94
N LEU A 211 1.59 -0.58 -17.06
CA LEU A 211 2.68 -1.55 -17.03
C LEU A 211 2.78 -2.35 -18.34
N LEU A 212 1.67 -2.89 -18.83
CA LEU A 212 1.66 -3.76 -20.00
C LEU A 212 1.86 -3.01 -21.32
N VAL A 213 1.32 -1.80 -21.43
CA VAL A 213 1.33 -1.03 -22.69
C VAL A 213 2.53 -0.10 -22.80
N TRP A 214 2.92 0.56 -21.71
CA TRP A 214 3.91 1.63 -21.73
C TRP A 214 5.23 1.25 -21.07
N TRP A 215 5.18 0.56 -19.92
CA TRP A 215 6.40 0.21 -19.18
C TRP A 215 6.96 -1.17 -19.53
N SER A 216 6.37 -1.88 -20.49
CA SER A 216 6.79 -3.24 -20.85
C SER A 216 8.05 -3.30 -21.73
N THR A 217 8.48 -2.17 -22.29
CA THR A 217 9.53 -2.07 -23.31
C THR A 217 10.89 -1.57 -22.79
N GLY A 218 11.19 -1.76 -21.50
CA GLY A 218 12.50 -1.38 -20.94
C GLY A 218 13.67 -2.06 -21.67
N GLU A 219 14.82 -1.36 -21.73
CA GLU A 219 16.06 -1.87 -22.33
C GLU A 219 16.40 -3.28 -21.77
N GLY A 220 16.56 -4.26 -22.68
CA GLY A 220 16.88 -5.64 -22.33
C GLY A 220 15.70 -6.59 -22.14
N VAL A 221 14.44 -6.13 -22.22
CA VAL A 221 13.27 -7.02 -22.32
C VAL A 221 13.02 -7.30 -23.80
N ALA A 222 13.59 -8.40 -24.32
CA ALA A 222 13.33 -8.83 -25.68
C ALA A 222 11.82 -9.01 -25.90
N LYS A 223 11.27 -8.35 -26.93
CA LYS A 223 9.87 -8.52 -27.35
C LYS A 223 9.65 -9.98 -27.78
N ARG A 224 9.26 -10.86 -26.86
CA ARG A 224 8.68 -12.15 -27.25
C ARG A 224 7.23 -11.90 -27.63
N ARG A 225 6.98 -11.82 -28.94
CA ARG A 225 5.64 -12.07 -29.48
C ARG A 225 5.32 -13.52 -29.19
N VAL A 226 4.29 -13.76 -28.40
CA VAL A 226 3.63 -15.06 -28.33
C VAL A 226 2.59 -15.02 -29.45
N LEU A 227 2.78 -15.91 -30.44
CA LEU A 227 1.76 -16.21 -31.45
C LEU A 227 0.66 -17.07 -30.83
#